data_AF-A0A7C4XVN2-F1
#
_entry.id   AF-A0A7C4XVN2-F1
#
_cell.length_a   1.000
_cell.length_b   1.000
_cell.length_c   1.000
_cell.angle_alpha   90.00
_cell.angle_beta   90.00
_cell.angle_gamma   90.00
#
_symmetry.space_group_name_H-M   'P 1'
#
loop_
_entity.id
_entity.type
_entity.pdbx_description
1 polymer ?
#
loop_
_entity_poly.entity_id
_entity_poly.type
_entity_poly.pdbx_seq_one_letter_code
_entity_poly.pdbx_strand_id
1 'polypeptide(L)'
;REILAYFGRGEAFRMLEMGDISEAIRKPVTAILGNSDLLMYKEVPMFPKDALISQIVSELIEKGYGAVLIVENGKLEGILTERDLVKFLYQNS
;
A
#
# COMPACT_ATOMS: atom_id res chain seq x y z
N ARG A 1 -3.02 4.36 -1.20
CA ARG A 1 -2.79 5.84 -1.17
C ARG A 1 -2.76 6.45 -2.57
N GLU A 2 -2.57 5.63 -3.59
CA GLU A 2 -2.53 5.91 -5.03
C GLU A 2 -3.81 6.57 -5.53
N ILE A 3 -4.98 6.12 -5.05
CA ILE A 3 -6.28 6.73 -5.39
C ILE A 3 -6.36 8.17 -4.87
N LEU A 4 -5.93 8.41 -3.62
CA LEU A 4 -5.88 9.77 -3.08
C LEU A 4 -4.87 10.65 -3.84
N ALA A 5 -3.74 10.09 -4.28
CA ALA A 5 -2.79 10.79 -5.13
C ALA A 5 -3.40 11.12 -6.51
N TYR A 6 -4.11 10.18 -7.11
CA TYR A 6 -4.82 10.34 -8.38
C TYR A 6 -5.79 11.51 -8.35
N PHE A 7 -6.61 11.60 -7.29
CA PHE A 7 -7.58 12.68 -7.12
C PHE A 7 -7.01 13.99 -6.58
N GLY A 8 -5.96 13.94 -5.73
CA GLY A 8 -5.45 15.11 -5.03
C GLY A 8 -4.35 15.88 -5.77
N ARG A 9 -3.63 15.22 -6.68
CA ARG A 9 -2.53 15.83 -7.46
C ARG A 9 -2.29 15.19 -8.83
N GLY A 10 -3.02 14.13 -9.13
CA GLY A 10 -2.85 13.32 -10.34
C GLY A 10 -3.69 13.79 -11.50
N GLU A 11 -3.86 12.91 -12.48
CA GLU A 11 -4.62 13.19 -13.70
C GLU A 11 -6.09 13.56 -13.42
N ALA A 12 -6.75 12.92 -12.45
CA ALA A 12 -8.13 13.24 -12.12
C ALA A 12 -8.30 14.67 -11.58
N PHE A 13 -7.31 15.18 -10.85
CA PHE A 13 -7.33 16.58 -10.37
C PHE A 13 -7.34 17.56 -11.55
N ARG A 14 -6.52 17.32 -12.59
CA ARG A 14 -6.53 18.14 -13.80
C ARG A 14 -7.85 18.03 -14.56
N MET A 15 -8.42 16.82 -14.65
CA MET A 15 -9.72 16.60 -15.30
C MET A 15 -10.87 17.29 -14.54
N LEU A 16 -10.79 17.38 -13.21
CA LEU A 16 -11.72 18.19 -12.40
C LEU A 16 -11.67 19.67 -12.78
N GLU A 17 -10.48 20.26 -12.88
CA GLU A 17 -10.32 21.67 -13.27
C GLU A 17 -10.88 21.96 -14.67
N MET A 18 -10.83 20.97 -15.57
CA MET A 18 -11.35 21.08 -16.94
C MET A 18 -12.85 20.75 -17.07
N GLY A 19 -13.53 20.38 -15.97
CA GLY A 19 -14.96 20.07 -15.96
C GLY A 19 -15.33 18.64 -16.43
N ASP A 20 -14.36 17.75 -16.58
CA ASP A 20 -14.56 16.39 -17.10
C ASP A 20 -14.13 15.28 -16.11
N ILE A 21 -14.59 15.39 -14.87
CA ILE A 21 -14.32 14.37 -13.83
C ILE A 21 -14.99 13.03 -14.13
N SER A 22 -16.03 13.00 -14.95
CA SER A 22 -16.76 11.77 -15.27
C SER A 22 -15.88 10.76 -15.99
N GLU A 23 -14.94 11.22 -16.83
CA GLU A 23 -13.97 10.34 -17.48
C GLU A 23 -13.00 9.74 -16.46
N ALA A 24 -12.46 10.55 -15.55
CA ALA A 24 -11.52 10.11 -14.52
C ALA A 24 -12.08 9.01 -13.60
N ILE A 25 -13.37 9.11 -13.24
CA ILE A 25 -14.05 8.10 -12.40
C ILE A 25 -14.30 6.80 -13.17
N ARG A 26 -14.52 6.86 -14.49
CA ARG A 26 -14.79 5.69 -15.33
C ARG A 26 -13.54 4.90 -15.70
N LYS A 27 -12.35 5.48 -15.51
CA LYS A 27 -11.10 4.76 -15.79
C LYS A 27 -11.00 3.51 -14.90
N PRO A 28 -10.61 2.36 -15.47
CA PRO A 28 -10.42 1.17 -14.67
C PRO A 28 -9.28 1.40 -13.68
N VAL A 29 -9.42 0.86 -12.47
CA VAL A 29 -8.42 1.03 -11.39
C VAL A 29 -7.01 0.58 -11.82
N THR A 30 -6.93 -0.39 -12.73
CA THR A 30 -5.67 -0.87 -13.32
C THR A 30 -4.92 0.21 -14.08
N ALA A 31 -5.61 1.16 -14.72
CA ALA A 31 -4.97 2.29 -15.39
C ALA A 31 -4.36 3.27 -14.38
N ILE A 32 -4.96 3.41 -13.19
CA ILE A 32 -4.42 4.24 -12.10
C ILE A 32 -3.19 3.56 -11.49
N LEU A 33 -3.28 2.25 -11.22
CA LEU A 33 -2.18 1.47 -10.62
C LEU A 33 -1.01 1.24 -11.58
N GLY A 34 -1.26 1.24 -12.90
CA GLY A 34 -0.21 1.18 -13.91
C GLY A 34 0.61 2.46 -14.04
N ASN A 35 0.14 3.57 -13.45
CA ASN A 35 0.87 4.83 -13.46
C ASN A 35 2.01 4.79 -12.43
N SER A 36 3.24 4.67 -12.92
CA SER A 36 4.45 4.60 -12.08
C SER A 36 4.67 5.85 -11.22
N ASP A 37 4.12 7.00 -11.61
CA ASP A 37 4.23 8.25 -10.85
C ASP A 37 3.25 8.30 -9.66
N LEU A 38 2.24 7.43 -9.65
CA LEU A 38 1.28 7.31 -8.55
C LEU A 38 1.65 6.21 -7.55
N LEU A 39 2.46 5.22 -7.98
CA LEU A 39 2.94 4.14 -7.12
C LEU A 39 3.85 4.72 -6.04
N MET A 40 3.36 4.72 -4.79
CA MET A 40 4.15 5.21 -3.65
C MET A 40 5.30 4.27 -3.29
N TYR A 41 5.17 2.99 -3.65
CA TYR A 41 6.16 1.97 -3.36
C TYR A 41 6.35 1.08 -4.59
N LYS A 42 7.59 0.98 -5.08
CA LYS A 42 7.93 0.12 -6.23
C LYS A 42 8.07 -1.35 -5.85
N GLU A 43 8.40 -1.63 -4.61
CA GLU A 43 8.62 -2.97 -4.08
C GLU A 43 7.91 -3.11 -2.74
N VAL A 44 7.33 -4.29 -2.49
CA VAL A 44 6.73 -4.62 -1.19
C VAL A 44 7.81 -5.24 -0.31
N PRO A 45 8.03 -4.76 0.92
CA PRO A 45 9.03 -5.32 1.81
C PRO A 45 8.75 -6.79 2.11
N MET A 46 9.81 -7.60 2.05
CA MET A 46 9.75 -9.05 2.29
C MET A 46 10.64 -9.39 3.49
N PHE A 47 10.12 -10.24 4.38
CA PHE A 47 10.82 -10.67 5.59
C PHE A 47 10.78 -12.19 5.73
N PRO A 48 11.82 -12.81 6.30
CA PRO A 48 11.75 -14.21 6.70
C PRO A 48 10.83 -14.39 7.92
N LYS A 49 10.39 -15.63 8.17
CA LYS A 49 9.45 -15.93 9.26
C LYS A 49 9.99 -15.62 10.67
N ASP A 50 11.31 -15.59 10.83
CA ASP A 50 12.03 -15.37 12.07
C ASP A 50 12.48 -13.91 12.24
N ALA A 51 12.06 -13.02 11.34
CA ALA A 51 12.30 -11.60 11.46
C ALA A 51 11.73 -11.05 12.77
N LEU A 52 12.47 -10.11 13.37
CA LEU A 52 11.99 -9.45 14.57
C LEU A 52 10.78 -8.58 14.23
N ILE A 53 9.73 -8.67 15.06
CA ILE A 53 8.52 -7.86 14.90
C ILE A 53 8.85 -6.35 14.86
N SER A 54 9.86 -5.90 15.60
CA SER A 54 10.31 -4.50 15.58
C SER A 54 10.76 -4.02 14.20
N GLN A 55 11.41 -4.89 13.41
CA GLN A 55 11.83 -4.56 12.04
C GLN A 55 10.60 -4.40 11.13
N ILE A 56 9.61 -5.28 11.28
CA ILE A 56 8.37 -5.23 10.53
C ILE A 56 7.56 -3.97 10.90
N VAL A 57 7.50 -3.63 12.20
CA VAL A 57 6.84 -2.42 12.70
C VAL A 57 7.47 -1.15 12.11
N SER A 58 8.79 -1.08 12.00
CA SER A 58 9.49 0.06 11.38
C SER A 58 9.09 0.23 9.91
N GLU A 59 9.00 -0.85 9.13
CA GLU A 59 8.50 -0.75 7.74
C GLU A 59 7.05 -0.30 7.69
N LEU A 60 6.17 -0.93 8.47
CA LEU A 60 4.74 -0.66 8.41
C LEU A 60 4.42 0.78 8.84
N ILE A 61 4.90 1.18 10.02
CA ILE A 61 4.53 2.45 10.64
C ILE A 61 5.44 3.59 10.19
N GLU A 62 6.77 3.42 10.31
CA GLU A 62 7.71 4.53 10.10
C GLU A 62 7.88 4.84 8.61
N LYS A 63 7.95 3.80 7.77
CA LYS A 63 8.07 3.95 6.31
C LYS A 63 6.71 3.95 5.59
N GLY A 64 5.63 3.70 6.34
CA GLY A 64 4.25 3.85 5.89
C GLY A 64 3.77 2.76 4.94
N TYR A 65 4.42 1.59 4.92
CA TYR A 65 3.95 0.44 4.16
C TYR A 65 2.67 -0.13 4.81
N GLY A 66 1.61 -0.30 4.04
CA GLY A 66 0.37 -0.87 4.59
C GLY A 66 0.44 -2.37 4.91
N ALA A 67 1.43 -3.06 4.34
CA ALA A 67 1.64 -4.50 4.50
C ALA A 67 3.10 -4.88 4.20
N VAL A 68 3.53 -6.01 4.76
CA VAL A 68 4.77 -6.71 4.39
C VAL A 68 4.47 -8.16 4.03
N LEU A 69 5.37 -8.78 3.26
CA LEU A 69 5.28 -10.19 2.89
C LEU A 69 6.21 -11.03 3.76
N ILE A 70 5.72 -12.17 4.23
CA ILE A 70 6.54 -13.18 4.91
C ILE A 70 6.88 -14.28 3.91
N VAL A 71 8.18 -14.50 3.69
CA VAL A 71 8.70 -15.39 2.66
C VAL A 71 9.68 -16.39 3.28
N GLU A 72 9.50 -17.68 3.00
CA GLU A 72 10.43 -18.74 3.40
C GLU A 72 10.78 -19.60 2.18
N ASN A 73 12.07 -19.89 1.97
CA ASN A 73 12.55 -20.70 0.84
C ASN A 73 12.02 -20.24 -0.54
N GLY A 74 11.87 -18.93 -0.74
CA GLY A 74 11.37 -18.33 -1.98
C GLY A 74 9.85 -18.48 -2.19
N LYS A 75 9.11 -18.96 -1.19
CA LYS A 75 7.65 -19.06 -1.22
C LYS A 75 7.02 -18.03 -0.31
N LEU A 76 5.93 -17.42 -0.77
CA LEU A 76 5.10 -16.53 0.04
C LEU A 76 4.33 -17.37 1.06
N GLU A 77 4.63 -17.18 2.34
CA GLU A 77 3.99 -17.90 3.44
C GLU A 77 2.87 -17.07 4.08
N GLY A 78 2.92 -15.74 4.00
CA GLY A 78 1.88 -14.89 4.56
C GLY A 78 2.04 -13.41 4.29
N ILE A 79 1.05 -12.64 4.72
CA ILE A 79 1.01 -11.18 4.64
C ILE A 79 0.73 -10.66 6.06
N LEU A 80 1.50 -9.67 6.51
CA LEU A 80 1.27 -8.98 7.77
C LEU A 80 0.92 -7.52 7.52
N THR A 81 -0.14 -7.04 8.16
CA THR A 81 -0.59 -5.64 8.06
C THR A 81 -0.52 -4.92 9.40
N GLU A 82 -0.61 -3.58 9.38
CA GLU A 82 -0.73 -2.76 10.59
C GLU A 82 -1.89 -3.23 11.49
N ARG A 83 -3.01 -3.65 10.88
CA ARG A 83 -4.19 -4.12 11.63
C ARG A 83 -3.93 -5.42 12.37
N ASP A 84 -3.07 -6.29 11.85
CA ASP A 84 -2.73 -7.55 12.50
C ASP A 84 -1.90 -7.30 13.76
N LEU A 85 -0.98 -6.32 13.73
CA LEU A 85 -0.25 -5.86 14.91
C LEU A 85 -1.19 -5.32 15.98
N VAL A 86 -2.14 -4.47 15.59
CA VAL A 86 -3.14 -3.92 16.53
C VAL A 86 -3.94 -5.06 17.16
N LYS A 87 -4.48 -5.99 16.36
CA LYS A 87 -5.21 -7.15 16.88
C LYS A 87 -4.38 -7.99 17.85
N PHE A 88 -3.11 -8.23 17.52
CA PHE A 88 -2.20 -8.99 18.37
C PHE A 88 -2.00 -8.34 19.75
N LEU A 89 -1.85 -7.01 19.79
CA LEU A 89 -1.71 -6.29 21.06
C LEU A 89 -2.99 -6.35 21.91
N TYR A 90 -4.16 -6.23 21.28
CA TYR A 90 -5.45 -6.30 21.98
C TYR A 90 -5.84 -7.71 22.44
N GLN A 91 -5.40 -8.76 21.74
CA GLN A 91 -5.67 -10.16 22.14
C GLN A 91 -4.78 -10.64 23.30
N ASN A 92 -3.64 -9.97 23.52
CA ASN A 92 -2.70 -10.30 24.58
C ASN A 92 -2.71 -9.29 25.75
N SER A 93 -3.69 -8.38 25.79
CA SER A 93 -4.00 -7.48 26.92
C SER A 93 -5.17 -8.02 27.72
#